data_AF-A0A2A4VD34-F1
#
_entry.id   AF-A0A2A4VD34-F1
#
_cell.length_a   1.000
_cell.length_b   1.000
_cell.length_c   1.000
_cell.angle_alpha   90.00
_cell.angle_beta   90.00
_cell.angle_gamma   90.00
#
_symmetry.space_group_name_H-M   'P 1'
#
loop_
_entity.id
_entity.type
_entity.pdbx_description
1 polymer ?
#
loop_
_entity_poly.entity_id
_entity_poly.type
_entity_poly.pdbx_seq_one_letter_code
_entity_poly.pdbx_strand_id
1 'polypeptide(L)'
;MASFDFIDASSRSYAFIWKERGYLARVAIPVLFVKIACLLCVFVLGLQEQYARQGFILMPSYILEAVFVVGLIRYALYREAIFIWGKVVPVPPTDKKYEPYNGVMSRKQCVQGGIVMYVLLTVIFLGFTAIAYKSTNGGMNVDMLEISAESSETVAAAAPVEGNGLTSLINAAVLFVVIAVFVWVFRLFWLYIPIAMGCSLRGFLNRISGIQSSIFMIATSLICFLPLVVFFMIGMQVFSGIFVEGSAGNILVRSILEGVAGLAIISVQVVAMTYGFVEILSDDKNSK
;
A
#
# COMPACT_ATOMS: atom_id res chain seq x y z
N MET A 1 -5.94 -9.97 -23.75
CA MET A 1 -5.52 -8.90 -22.82
C MET A 1 -4.98 -9.56 -21.57
N ALA A 2 -3.94 -9.00 -20.94
CA ALA A 2 -3.37 -9.60 -19.75
C ALA A 2 -4.36 -9.51 -18.57
N SER A 3 -4.90 -10.66 -18.18
CA SER A 3 -5.67 -10.88 -16.96
C SER A 3 -4.92 -11.88 -16.11
N PHE A 4 -5.02 -11.79 -14.80
CA PHE A 4 -4.51 -12.80 -13.88
C PHE A 4 -5.63 -13.17 -12.90
N ASP A 5 -5.55 -14.36 -12.33
CA ASP A 5 -6.48 -14.77 -11.29
C ASP A 5 -6.15 -14.05 -9.98
N PHE A 6 -6.84 -12.94 -9.72
CA PHE A 6 -6.65 -12.15 -8.51
C PHE A 6 -7.02 -12.89 -7.22
N ILE A 7 -7.93 -13.88 -7.30
CA ILE A 7 -8.32 -14.70 -6.15
C ILE A 7 -7.18 -15.66 -5.82
N ASP A 8 -6.65 -16.34 -6.83
CA ASP A 8 -5.50 -17.22 -6.65
C ASP A 8 -4.27 -16.44 -6.16
N ALA A 9 -3.95 -15.30 -6.78
CA ALA A 9 -2.82 -14.45 -6.39
C ALA A 9 -2.93 -13.96 -4.94
N SER A 10 -4.11 -13.49 -4.51
CA SER A 10 -4.34 -13.05 -3.13
C SER A 10 -4.30 -14.23 -2.15
N SER A 11 -4.91 -15.38 -2.47
CA SER A 11 -4.87 -16.56 -1.61
C SER A 11 -3.44 -17.09 -1.40
N ARG A 12 -2.63 -17.14 -2.46
CA ARG A 12 -1.21 -17.52 -2.41
C ARG A 12 -0.41 -16.55 -1.56
N SER A 13 -0.73 -15.26 -1.58
CA SER A 13 -0.05 -14.26 -0.75
C SER A 13 -0.26 -14.49 0.74
N TYR A 14 -1.50 -14.76 1.16
CA TYR A 14 -1.83 -15.09 2.54
C TYR A 14 -1.17 -16.39 2.98
N ALA A 15 -1.24 -17.44 2.14
CA ALA A 15 -0.61 -18.72 2.41
C ALA A 15 0.92 -18.58 2.55
N PHE A 16 1.55 -17.80 1.68
CA PHE A 16 2.99 -17.52 1.73
C PHE A 16 3.39 -16.80 3.03
N ILE A 17 2.71 -15.71 3.36
CA ILE A 17 3.02 -14.93 4.57
C ILE A 17 2.78 -15.74 5.83
N TRP A 18 1.70 -16.52 5.88
CA TRP A 18 1.40 -17.38 7.01
C TRP A 18 2.45 -18.47 7.22
N LYS A 19 2.93 -19.08 6.13
CA LYS A 19 3.98 -20.10 6.16
C LYS A 19 5.32 -19.51 6.60
N GLU A 20 5.67 -18.32 6.12
CA GLU A 20 6.97 -17.69 6.33
C GLU A 20 6.98 -16.69 7.51
N ARG A 21 5.91 -16.64 8.31
CA ARG A 21 5.69 -15.63 9.36
C ARG A 21 6.87 -15.44 10.31
N GLY A 22 7.57 -16.52 10.69
CA GLY A 22 8.70 -16.44 11.61
C GLY A 22 9.95 -15.79 10.98
N TYR A 23 10.17 -15.98 9.68
CA TYR A 23 11.24 -15.28 8.97
C TYR A 23 10.85 -13.82 8.72
N LEU A 24 9.62 -13.58 8.24
CA LEU A 24 9.13 -12.22 7.97
C LEU A 24 9.08 -11.36 9.23
N ALA A 25 8.67 -11.91 10.38
CA ALA A 25 8.66 -11.18 11.64
C ALA A 25 10.07 -10.74 12.06
N ARG A 26 11.08 -11.61 11.95
CA ARG A 26 12.48 -11.26 12.27
C ARG A 26 13.00 -10.10 11.43
N VAL A 27 12.61 -10.07 10.16
CA VAL A 27 12.97 -9.04 9.20
C VAL A 27 12.15 -7.75 9.42
N ALA A 28 10.87 -7.87 9.79
CA ALA A 28 9.96 -6.75 10.00
C ALA A 28 10.23 -5.97 11.29
N ILE A 29 10.70 -6.63 12.37
CA ILE A 29 10.91 -5.99 13.68
C ILE A 29 11.80 -4.73 13.61
N PRO A 30 13.00 -4.75 12.97
CA PRO A 30 13.81 -3.54 12.84
C PRO A 30 13.12 -2.41 12.08
N VAL A 31 12.32 -2.74 11.07
CA VAL A 31 11.56 -1.77 10.27
C VAL A 31 10.48 -1.11 11.14
N LEU A 32 9.71 -1.93 11.87
CA LEU A 32 8.69 -1.45 12.79
C LEU A 32 9.29 -0.58 13.89
N PHE A 33 10.43 -0.96 14.45
CA PHE A 33 11.11 -0.20 15.49
C PHE A 33 11.44 1.22 15.02
N VAL A 34 12.05 1.37 13.84
CA VAL A 34 12.38 2.69 13.29
C VAL A 34 11.11 3.47 12.93
N LYS A 35 10.09 2.80 12.39
CA LYS A 35 8.79 3.43 12.07
C LYS A 35 8.12 4.01 13.30
N ILE A 36 8.03 3.22 14.38
CA ILE A 36 7.47 3.66 15.66
C ILE A 36 8.29 4.80 16.24
N ALA A 37 9.62 4.72 16.22
CA ALA A 37 10.49 5.79 16.69
C ALA A 37 10.24 7.11 15.94
N CYS A 38 10.17 7.07 14.60
CA CYS A 38 9.86 8.26 13.80
C CYS A 38 8.46 8.80 14.07
N LEU A 39 7.44 7.95 14.22
CA LEU A 39 6.07 8.36 14.58
C LEU A 39 6.02 9.04 15.95
N LEU A 40 6.74 8.50 16.94
CA LEU A 40 6.87 9.12 18.26
C LEU A 40 7.60 10.47 18.19
N CYS A 41 8.64 10.60 17.35
CA CYS A 41 9.29 11.89 17.12
C CYS A 41 8.32 12.92 16.54
N VAL A 42 7.48 12.55 15.57
CA VAL A 42 6.45 13.45 15.02
C VAL A 42 5.48 13.90 16.10
N PHE A 43 5.08 12.98 16.98
CA PHE A 43 4.19 13.27 18.10
C PHE A 43 4.84 14.24 19.10
N VAL A 44 6.04 13.94 19.60
CA VAL A 44 6.75 14.76 20.59
C VAL A 44 7.06 16.16 20.06
N LEU A 45 7.33 16.29 18.77
CA LEU A 45 7.57 17.59 18.12
C LEU A 45 6.28 18.35 17.77
N GLY A 46 5.10 17.78 18.01
CA GLY A 46 3.81 18.41 17.71
C GLY A 46 3.58 18.64 16.21
N LEU A 47 4.15 17.80 15.34
CA LEU A 47 4.12 17.99 13.88
C LEU A 47 2.96 17.28 13.20
N GLN A 48 1.91 16.93 13.95
CA GLN A 48 0.77 16.16 13.47
C GLN A 48 -0.02 16.86 12.36
N GLU A 49 -0.13 18.19 12.42
CA GLU A 49 -0.84 19.00 11.41
C GLU A 49 0.04 19.39 10.22
N GLN A 50 1.37 19.24 10.36
CA GLN A 50 2.35 19.69 9.36
C GLN A 50 2.84 18.51 8.52
N TYR A 51 1.98 17.99 7.65
CA TYR A 51 2.24 16.81 6.80
C TYR A 51 3.58 16.84 6.07
N ALA A 52 3.99 18.00 5.55
CA ALA A 52 5.29 18.13 4.88
C ALA A 52 6.46 17.84 5.83
N ARG A 53 6.43 18.40 7.05
CA ARG A 53 7.49 18.19 8.06
C ARG A 53 7.43 16.78 8.63
N GLN A 54 6.23 16.25 8.83
CA GLN A 54 6.02 14.85 9.21
C GLN A 54 6.65 13.89 8.18
N GLY A 55 6.45 14.14 6.88
CA GLY A 55 7.04 13.34 5.81
C GLY A 55 8.57 13.29 5.85
N PHE A 56 9.23 14.41 6.17
CA PHE A 56 10.68 14.45 6.33
C PHE A 56 11.18 13.61 7.52
N ILE A 57 10.49 13.66 8.66
CA ILE A 57 10.86 12.88 9.85
C ILE A 57 10.63 11.39 9.63
N LEU A 58 9.60 11.02 8.86
CA LEU A 58 9.29 9.64 8.51
C LEU A 58 10.15 9.08 7.37
N MET A 59 10.93 9.92 6.66
CA MET A 59 11.75 9.49 5.52
C MET A 59 12.67 8.29 5.83
N PRO A 60 13.40 8.23 6.97
CA PRO A 60 14.22 7.08 7.30
C PRO A 60 13.41 5.78 7.43
N SER A 61 12.19 5.88 7.97
CA SER A 61 11.26 4.76 8.06
C SER A 61 10.85 4.28 6.67
N TYR A 62 10.52 5.18 5.74
CA TYR A 62 10.11 4.79 4.38
C TYR A 62 11.24 4.13 3.60
N ILE A 63 12.49 4.53 3.80
CA ILE A 63 13.65 3.89 3.18
C ILE A 63 13.80 2.45 3.68
N LEU A 64 13.69 2.22 5.00
CA LEU A 64 13.76 0.86 5.55
C LEU A 64 12.58 -0.01 5.13
N GLU A 65 11.39 0.58 5.06
CA GLU A 65 10.21 -0.08 4.52
C GLU A 65 10.39 -0.47 3.05
N ALA A 66 10.98 0.42 2.23
CA ALA A 66 11.31 0.13 0.84
C ALA A 66 12.30 -1.03 0.71
N VAL A 67 13.35 -1.07 1.54
CA VAL A 67 14.32 -2.18 1.58
C VAL A 67 13.62 -3.48 1.93
N PHE A 68 12.71 -3.46 2.90
CA PHE A 68 11.91 -4.61 3.29
C PHE A 68 10.98 -5.07 2.17
N VAL A 69 10.21 -4.16 1.56
CA VAL A 69 9.25 -4.45 0.49
C VAL A 69 9.97 -5.02 -0.74
N VAL A 70 11.08 -4.42 -1.18
CA VAL A 70 11.87 -4.93 -2.31
C VAL A 70 12.51 -6.27 -1.98
N GLY A 71 13.01 -6.42 -0.75
CA GLY A 71 13.49 -7.70 -0.24
C GLY A 71 12.39 -8.77 -0.24
N LEU A 72 11.17 -8.41 0.13
CA LEU A 72 10.01 -9.31 0.18
C LEU A 72 9.62 -9.79 -1.23
N ILE A 73 9.63 -8.89 -2.22
CA ILE A 73 9.40 -9.25 -3.64
C ILE A 73 10.45 -10.28 -4.09
N ARG A 74 11.73 -9.98 -3.83
CA ARG A 74 12.85 -10.87 -4.18
C ARG A 74 12.77 -12.20 -3.43
N TYR A 75 12.33 -12.19 -2.18
CA TYR A 75 12.14 -13.39 -1.38
C TYR A 75 10.98 -14.25 -1.90
N ALA A 76 9.85 -13.62 -2.26
CA ALA A 76 8.68 -14.31 -2.79
C ALA A 76 8.95 -14.98 -4.14
N LEU A 77 9.78 -14.35 -4.99
CA LEU A 77 10.10 -14.83 -6.33
C LEU A 77 11.30 -15.77 -6.40
N TYR A 78 12.40 -15.37 -5.77
CA TYR A 78 13.72 -15.99 -5.95
C TYR A 78 14.25 -16.63 -4.67
N ARG A 79 13.50 -16.56 -3.55
CA ARG A 79 13.95 -16.99 -2.22
C ARG A 79 15.28 -16.36 -1.80
N GLU A 80 15.56 -15.15 -2.29
CA GLU A 80 16.74 -14.40 -1.90
C GLU A 80 16.63 -13.90 -0.44
N ALA A 81 17.73 -13.98 0.28
CA ALA A 81 17.83 -13.42 1.62
C ALA A 81 17.57 -11.91 1.63
N ILE A 82 16.81 -11.45 2.62
CA ILE A 82 16.51 -10.03 2.80
C ILE A 82 17.68 -9.40 3.55
N PHE A 83 18.16 -8.27 3.02
CA PHE A 83 19.25 -7.50 3.62
C PHE A 83 18.67 -6.39 4.48
N ILE A 84 18.95 -6.41 5.78
CA ILE A 84 18.56 -5.35 6.71
C ILE A 84 19.78 -4.96 7.54
N TRP A 85 20.03 -3.65 7.64
CA TRP A 85 21.12 -3.09 8.45
C TRP A 85 22.50 -3.64 8.08
N GLY A 86 22.74 -3.87 6.78
CA GLY A 86 24.00 -4.43 6.29
C GLY A 86 24.23 -5.90 6.67
N LYS A 87 23.24 -6.57 7.29
CA LYS A 87 23.29 -8.00 7.60
C LYS A 87 22.31 -8.78 6.73
N VAL A 88 22.76 -9.95 6.29
CA VAL A 88 21.93 -10.92 5.57
C VAL A 88 21.15 -11.72 6.59
N VAL A 89 19.82 -11.68 6.54
CA VAL A 89 19.01 -12.56 7.38
C VAL A 89 18.96 -13.94 6.72
N PRO A 90 19.43 -15.00 7.39
CA PRO A 90 19.50 -16.33 6.79
C PRO A 90 18.11 -16.84 6.46
N VAL A 91 17.95 -17.29 5.22
CA VAL A 91 16.71 -17.90 4.71
C VAL A 91 16.54 -19.28 5.36
N PRO A 92 15.33 -19.63 5.83
CA PRO A 92 15.07 -20.97 6.34
C PRO A 92 15.36 -22.04 5.27
N PRO A 93 15.97 -23.18 5.64
CA PRO A 93 16.27 -24.26 4.69
C PRO A 93 14.96 -24.71 4.03
N THR A 94 14.96 -24.76 2.69
CA THR A 94 13.79 -25.14 1.89
C THR A 94 14.18 -26.27 0.94
N ASP A 95 13.36 -27.31 0.85
CA ASP A 95 13.64 -28.51 0.05
C ASP A 95 13.58 -28.28 -1.47
N LYS A 96 13.07 -27.13 -1.92
CA LYS A 96 12.95 -26.79 -3.33
C LYS A 96 14.22 -26.09 -3.83
N LYS A 97 14.94 -26.75 -4.75
CA LYS A 97 15.95 -26.09 -5.59
C LYS A 97 15.23 -25.12 -6.52
N TYR A 98 15.48 -23.82 -6.37
CA TYR A 98 14.96 -22.80 -7.28
C TYR A 98 15.98 -22.49 -8.37
N GLU A 99 15.50 -22.31 -9.60
CA GLU A 99 16.35 -21.95 -10.73
C GLU A 99 16.99 -20.56 -10.53
N PRO A 100 18.28 -20.39 -10.88
CA PRO A 100 18.95 -19.10 -10.78
C PRO A 100 18.30 -18.05 -11.70
N TYR A 101 18.29 -16.81 -11.22
CA TYR A 101 17.72 -15.64 -11.90
C TYR A 101 18.35 -15.38 -13.28
N ASN A 102 17.52 -15.41 -14.34
CA ASN A 102 17.91 -15.09 -15.72
C ASN A 102 17.44 -13.68 -16.15
N GLY A 103 17.52 -12.67 -15.28
CA GLY A 103 17.13 -11.31 -15.63
C GLY A 103 18.18 -10.56 -16.43
N VAL A 104 17.73 -9.60 -17.25
CA VAL A 104 18.56 -8.78 -18.15
C VAL A 104 19.36 -7.71 -17.38
N MET A 105 18.86 -7.25 -16.23
CA MET A 105 19.50 -6.22 -15.42
C MET A 105 20.28 -6.83 -14.25
N SER A 106 21.38 -6.17 -13.87
CA SER A 106 22.18 -6.63 -12.74
C SER A 106 21.36 -6.60 -11.44
N ARG A 107 21.51 -7.64 -10.61
CA ARG A 107 20.75 -7.82 -9.37
C ARG A 107 20.72 -6.57 -8.49
N LYS A 108 21.87 -5.88 -8.37
CA LYS A 108 22.04 -4.67 -7.57
C LYS A 108 21.22 -3.49 -8.11
N GLN A 109 21.20 -3.28 -9.42
CA GLN A 109 20.46 -2.19 -10.05
C GLN A 109 18.95 -2.35 -9.88
N CYS A 110 18.41 -3.57 -10.01
CA CYS A 110 16.98 -3.83 -9.80
C CYS A 110 16.55 -3.55 -8.36
N VAL A 111 17.37 -3.95 -7.38
CA VAL A 111 17.08 -3.73 -5.96
C VAL A 111 17.15 -2.24 -5.62
N GLN A 112 18.22 -1.56 -6.03
CA GLN A 112 18.37 -0.12 -5.79
C GLN A 112 17.28 0.70 -6.49
N GLY A 113 16.98 0.37 -7.75
CA GLY A 113 15.91 1.02 -8.51
C GLY A 113 14.54 0.81 -7.88
N GLY A 114 14.24 -0.40 -7.40
CA GLY A 114 12.99 -0.69 -6.68
C GLY A 114 12.86 0.12 -5.39
N ILE A 115 13.95 0.24 -4.62
CA ILE A 115 13.96 1.01 -3.37
C ILE A 115 13.69 2.49 -3.68
N VAL A 116 14.42 3.08 -4.63
CA VAL A 116 14.26 4.48 -5.01
C VAL A 116 12.85 4.75 -5.53
N MET A 117 12.31 3.86 -6.36
CA MET A 117 10.96 4.01 -6.90
C MET A 117 9.89 3.93 -5.82
N TYR A 118 10.01 2.99 -4.87
CA TYR A 118 9.07 2.88 -3.75
C TYR A 118 9.06 4.18 -2.93
N VAL A 119 10.23 4.66 -2.51
CA VAL A 119 10.33 5.90 -1.71
C VAL A 119 9.75 7.09 -2.46
N LEU A 120 10.04 7.22 -3.76
CA LEU A 120 9.52 8.31 -4.59
C LEU A 120 7.99 8.24 -4.68
N LEU A 121 7.42 7.06 -4.88
CA LEU A 121 5.96 6.87 -4.89
C LEU A 121 5.34 7.19 -3.52
N THR A 122 5.98 6.80 -2.43
CA THR A 122 5.52 7.14 -1.06
C THR A 122 5.54 8.64 -0.84
N VAL A 123 6.59 9.36 -1.25
CA VAL A 123 6.67 10.82 -1.13
C VAL A 123 5.61 11.52 -1.98
N ILE A 124 5.35 11.04 -3.20
CA ILE A 124 4.26 11.57 -4.05
C ILE A 124 2.91 11.36 -3.37
N PHE A 125 2.68 10.16 -2.81
CA PHE A 125 1.45 9.84 -2.10
C PHE A 125 1.25 10.75 -0.86
N LEU A 126 2.31 11.00 -0.09
CA LEU A 126 2.29 11.94 1.03
C LEU A 126 2.01 13.38 0.58
N GLY A 127 2.59 13.81 -0.53
CA GLY A 127 2.31 15.12 -1.12
C GLY A 127 0.84 15.25 -1.54
N PHE A 128 0.29 14.22 -2.18
CA PHE A 128 -1.12 14.19 -2.58
C PHE A 128 -2.05 14.23 -1.38
N THR A 129 -1.80 13.42 -0.35
CA THR A 129 -2.62 13.42 0.88
C THR A 129 -2.55 14.74 1.63
N ALA A 130 -1.39 15.40 1.67
CA ALA A 130 -1.25 16.74 2.26
C ALA A 130 -2.08 17.80 1.51
N ILE A 131 -2.09 17.76 0.16
CA ILE A 131 -2.90 18.65 -0.67
C ILE A 131 -4.39 18.38 -0.47
N ALA A 132 -4.78 17.11 -0.48
CA ALA A 132 -6.16 16.68 -0.27
C ALA A 132 -6.69 17.17 1.09
N TYR A 133 -5.93 16.96 2.16
CA TYR A 133 -6.30 17.39 3.51
C TYR A 133 -6.45 18.92 3.62
N LYS A 134 -5.51 19.68 3.04
CA LYS A 134 -5.59 21.14 2.99
C LYS A 134 -6.83 21.62 2.21
N SER A 135 -7.19 20.91 1.14
CA SER A 135 -8.38 21.22 0.34
C SER A 135 -9.68 20.97 1.12
N THR A 136 -9.75 19.89 1.90
CA THR A 136 -10.94 19.55 2.70
C THR A 136 -11.13 20.50 3.87
N ASN A 137 -10.06 20.83 4.61
CA ASN A 137 -10.13 21.76 5.74
C ASN A 137 -10.20 23.25 5.32
N GLY A 138 -9.99 23.55 4.03
CA GLY A 138 -9.91 24.91 3.48
C GLY A 138 -11.20 25.47 2.87
N GLY A 139 -12.33 24.78 2.96
CA GLY A 139 -13.64 25.30 2.50
C GLY A 139 -14.35 24.51 1.41
N MET A 140 -14.16 23.20 1.34
CA MET A 140 -15.07 22.33 0.60
C MET A 140 -15.43 21.14 1.49
N ASN A 141 -16.62 21.20 2.10
CA ASN A 141 -17.25 20.10 2.83
C ASN A 141 -17.31 18.88 1.91
N VAL A 142 -16.41 17.93 2.12
CA VAL A 142 -16.52 16.58 1.57
C VAL A 142 -17.14 15.72 2.67
N ASP A 143 -18.43 15.93 2.91
CA ASP A 143 -19.33 14.98 3.56
C ASP A 143 -19.52 13.77 2.61
N MET A 144 -18.48 12.95 2.45
CA MET A 144 -18.58 11.74 1.62
C MET A 144 -18.17 10.46 2.35
N LEU A 145 -17.90 10.51 3.66
CA LEU A 145 -17.60 9.32 4.45
C LEU A 145 -18.16 9.32 5.89
N GLU A 146 -19.10 10.20 6.24
CA GLU A 146 -20.03 9.93 7.35
C GLU A 146 -21.29 9.27 6.79
N ILE A 147 -21.23 7.95 6.56
CA ILE A 147 -22.43 7.12 6.77
C ILE A 147 -22.48 6.88 8.28
N SER A 148 -22.82 7.93 9.01
CA SER A 148 -23.29 7.82 10.38
C SER A 148 -24.68 7.19 10.30
N ALA A 149 -24.76 5.95 10.76
CA ALA A 149 -25.98 5.23 10.98
C ALA A 149 -26.72 5.84 12.18
N GLU A 150 -27.30 7.03 12.03
CA GLU A 150 -28.21 7.63 13.01
C GLU A 150 -28.87 8.90 12.42
N SER A 151 -30.03 8.75 11.77
CA SER A 151 -31.18 9.68 11.83
C SER A 151 -32.21 9.37 10.73
N SER A 152 -32.87 8.22 10.81
CA SER A 152 -34.23 8.09 10.29
C SER A 152 -35.14 8.79 11.28
N GLU A 153 -35.44 10.07 11.07
CA GLU A 153 -36.64 10.81 11.51
C GLU A 153 -36.36 12.32 11.49
N THR A 154 -36.51 12.95 10.32
CA THR A 154 -37.14 14.27 10.15
C THR A 154 -37.24 14.57 8.66
N VAL A 155 -38.23 13.97 8.01
CA VAL A 155 -38.79 14.49 6.76
C VAL A 155 -39.84 15.52 7.15
N ALA A 156 -39.49 16.79 7.25
CA ALA A 156 -40.43 17.91 7.15
C ALA A 156 -39.70 19.26 7.07
N ALA A 157 -39.93 19.99 5.97
CA ALA A 157 -39.70 21.41 5.78
C ALA A 157 -38.25 21.90 5.52
N ALA A 158 -37.75 21.64 4.30
CA ALA A 158 -36.96 22.63 3.56
C ALA A 158 -37.32 22.55 2.07
N ALA A 159 -37.57 23.70 1.45
CA ALA A 159 -38.11 23.89 0.11
C ALA A 159 -37.37 23.12 -1.01
N PRO A 160 -38.03 22.82 -2.14
CA PRO A 160 -37.35 22.31 -3.32
C PRO A 160 -36.41 23.40 -3.85
N VAL A 161 -35.10 23.19 -3.72
CA VAL A 161 -34.11 23.99 -4.45
C VAL A 161 -34.18 23.54 -5.92
N GLU A 162 -35.15 24.07 -6.65
CA GLU A 162 -35.07 24.16 -8.11
C GLU A 162 -33.92 25.11 -8.45
N GLY A 163 -32.80 24.57 -8.94
CA GLY A 163 -31.68 25.40 -9.35
C GLY A 163 -30.40 24.63 -9.59
N ASN A 164 -30.28 24.09 -10.81
CA ASN A 164 -29.07 23.75 -11.56
C ASN A 164 -28.78 22.25 -11.76
N GLY A 165 -29.66 21.59 -12.53
CA GLY A 165 -29.33 20.29 -13.13
C GLY A 165 -27.99 20.30 -13.90
N LEU A 166 -27.61 21.45 -14.46
CA LEU A 166 -26.34 21.60 -15.20
C LEU A 166 -25.11 21.65 -14.28
N THR A 167 -25.17 22.26 -13.09
CA THR A 167 -24.05 22.20 -12.13
C THR A 167 -23.95 20.83 -11.47
N SER A 168 -25.07 20.15 -11.25
CA SER A 168 -25.09 18.75 -10.80
C SER A 168 -24.44 17.81 -11.82
N LEU A 169 -24.73 17.97 -13.12
CA LEU A 169 -24.11 17.20 -14.19
C LEU A 169 -22.62 17.50 -14.36
N ILE A 170 -22.20 18.77 -14.26
CA ILE A 170 -20.77 19.13 -14.29
C ILE A 170 -20.03 18.50 -13.12
N ASN A 171 -20.58 18.55 -11.91
CA ASN A 171 -19.98 17.93 -10.73
C ASN A 171 -19.87 16.41 -10.88
N ALA A 172 -20.91 15.74 -11.40
CA ALA A 172 -20.88 14.31 -11.67
C ALA A 172 -19.85 13.93 -12.74
N ALA A 173 -19.73 14.73 -13.81
CA ALA A 173 -18.73 14.52 -14.85
C ALA A 173 -17.30 14.70 -14.33
N VAL A 174 -17.05 15.73 -13.51
CA VAL A 174 -15.75 15.95 -12.85
C VAL A 174 -15.40 14.76 -11.95
N LEU A 175 -16.33 14.31 -11.11
CA LEU A 175 -16.14 13.14 -10.25
C LEU A 175 -15.80 11.89 -11.07
N PHE A 176 -16.53 11.64 -12.16
CA PHE A 176 -16.28 10.50 -13.04
C PHE A 176 -14.88 10.56 -13.68
N VAL A 177 -14.46 11.74 -14.15
CA VAL A 177 -13.11 11.94 -14.68
C VAL A 177 -12.04 11.71 -13.61
N VAL A 178 -12.25 12.20 -12.39
CA VAL A 178 -11.32 11.98 -11.26
C VAL A 178 -11.20 10.49 -10.94
N ILE A 179 -12.31 9.75 -10.87
CA ILE A 179 -12.31 8.30 -10.64
C ILE A 179 -11.60 7.58 -11.78
N ALA A 180 -11.88 7.92 -13.04
CA ALA A 180 -11.24 7.30 -14.19
C ALA A 180 -9.72 7.54 -14.20
N VAL A 181 -9.28 8.77 -13.89
CA VAL A 181 -7.86 9.10 -13.73
C VAL A 181 -7.25 8.32 -12.57
N PHE A 182 -7.93 8.20 -11.43
CA PHE A 182 -7.44 7.43 -10.29
C PHE A 182 -7.27 5.94 -10.62
N VAL A 183 -8.27 5.32 -11.26
CA VAL A 183 -8.21 3.93 -11.73
C VAL A 183 -7.04 3.74 -12.70
N TRP A 184 -6.80 4.73 -13.58
CA TRP A 184 -5.68 4.69 -14.52
C TRP A 184 -4.32 4.86 -13.83
N VAL A 185 -4.20 5.80 -12.88
CA VAL A 185 -2.97 6.05 -12.10
C VAL A 185 -2.68 4.90 -11.15
N PHE A 186 -3.69 4.12 -10.74
CA PHE A 186 -3.55 3.04 -9.76
C PHE A 186 -2.41 2.07 -10.12
N ARG A 187 -2.27 1.74 -11.41
CA ARG A 187 -1.22 0.84 -11.90
C ARG A 187 0.21 1.38 -11.71
N LEU A 188 0.36 2.71 -11.64
CA LEU A 188 1.65 3.37 -11.47
C LEU A 188 2.17 3.26 -10.03
N PHE A 189 1.28 3.09 -9.04
CA PHE A 189 1.69 2.87 -7.65
C PHE A 189 2.47 1.58 -7.45
N TRP A 190 2.41 0.64 -8.39
CA TRP A 190 3.04 -0.67 -8.28
C TRP A 190 4.31 -0.81 -9.12
N LEU A 191 4.83 0.28 -9.71
CA LEU A 191 6.00 0.25 -10.60
C LEU A 191 7.30 -0.20 -9.92
N TYR A 192 7.40 -0.11 -8.60
CA TYR A 192 8.55 -0.62 -7.87
C TYR A 192 8.66 -2.17 -7.96
N ILE A 193 7.55 -2.89 -8.13
CA ILE A 193 7.53 -4.35 -8.26
C ILE A 193 8.24 -4.84 -9.52
N PRO A 194 7.85 -4.44 -10.75
CA PRO A 194 8.53 -4.90 -11.96
C PRO A 194 9.99 -4.46 -12.01
N ILE A 195 10.35 -3.31 -11.41
CA ILE A 195 11.75 -2.90 -11.29
C ILE A 195 12.51 -3.85 -10.35
N ALA A 196 11.93 -4.23 -9.21
CA ALA A 196 12.52 -5.21 -8.30
C ALA A 196 12.66 -6.60 -8.92
N MET A 197 11.72 -6.98 -9.82
CA MET A 197 11.81 -8.19 -10.66
C MET A 197 12.92 -8.09 -11.72
N GLY A 198 13.38 -6.88 -12.05
CA GLY A 198 14.34 -6.59 -13.12
C GLY A 198 13.74 -6.66 -14.51
N CYS A 199 12.45 -6.39 -14.63
CA CYS A 199 11.77 -6.17 -15.90
C CYS A 199 12.00 -4.72 -16.37
N SER A 200 12.02 -4.51 -17.69
CA SER A 200 12.08 -3.15 -18.23
C SER A 200 10.74 -2.43 -18.00
N LEU A 201 10.79 -1.20 -17.48
CA LEU A 201 9.60 -0.41 -17.18
C LEU A 201 8.71 -0.20 -18.41
N ARG A 202 9.34 0.04 -19.57
CA ARG A 202 8.64 0.20 -20.86
C ARG A 202 7.94 -1.09 -21.29
N GLY A 203 8.59 -2.24 -21.12
CA GLY A 203 7.99 -3.54 -21.43
C GLY A 203 6.79 -3.82 -20.54
N PHE A 204 6.90 -3.49 -19.25
CA PHE A 204 5.81 -3.62 -18.29
C PHE A 204 4.63 -2.70 -18.63
N LEU A 205 4.86 -1.38 -18.80
CA LEU A 205 3.81 -0.40 -19.09
C LEU A 205 3.04 -0.71 -20.38
N ASN A 206 3.71 -1.24 -21.41
CA ASN A 206 3.04 -1.65 -22.64
C ASN A 206 2.08 -2.83 -22.41
N ARG A 207 2.42 -3.76 -21.50
CA ARG A 207 1.61 -4.95 -21.17
C ARG A 207 0.40 -4.60 -20.31
N ILE A 208 0.55 -3.67 -19.36
CA ILE A 208 -0.53 -3.22 -18.46
C ILE A 208 -1.32 -2.03 -19.03
N SER A 209 -1.26 -1.80 -20.35
CA SER A 209 -1.83 -0.62 -20.99
C SER A 209 -3.38 -0.56 -20.92
N GLY A 210 -4.06 -1.70 -20.77
CA GLY A 210 -5.53 -1.78 -20.71
C GLY A 210 -6.12 -1.46 -19.33
N ILE A 211 -7.32 -0.84 -19.33
CA ILE A 211 -8.09 -0.52 -18.11
C ILE A 211 -8.41 -1.78 -17.29
N GLN A 212 -8.62 -2.91 -17.96
CA GLN A 212 -8.91 -4.19 -17.31
C GLN A 212 -7.80 -4.61 -16.32
N SER A 213 -6.54 -4.33 -16.64
CA SER A 213 -5.40 -4.61 -15.74
C SER A 213 -5.48 -3.78 -14.45
N SER A 214 -5.80 -2.48 -14.56
CA SER A 214 -6.04 -1.63 -13.38
C SER A 214 -7.17 -2.17 -12.50
N ILE A 215 -8.28 -2.62 -13.09
CA ILE A 215 -9.42 -3.17 -12.34
C ILE A 215 -8.99 -4.42 -11.56
N PHE A 216 -8.26 -5.35 -12.18
CA PHE A 216 -7.75 -6.55 -11.49
C PHE A 216 -6.77 -6.21 -10.37
N MET A 217 -5.89 -5.22 -10.58
CA MET A 217 -4.99 -4.73 -9.54
C MET A 217 -5.76 -4.11 -8.37
N ILE A 218 -6.77 -3.27 -8.64
CA ILE A 218 -7.63 -2.70 -7.59
C ILE A 218 -8.35 -3.81 -6.84
N ALA A 219 -8.95 -4.77 -7.54
CA ALA A 219 -9.65 -5.90 -6.94
C ALA A 219 -8.72 -6.74 -6.03
N THR A 220 -7.52 -7.07 -6.51
CA THR A 220 -6.49 -7.77 -5.74
C THR A 220 -6.12 -6.99 -4.48
N SER A 221 -5.90 -5.67 -4.64
CA SER A 221 -5.56 -4.79 -3.53
C SER A 221 -6.68 -4.74 -2.50
N LEU A 222 -7.94 -4.62 -2.92
CA LEU A 222 -9.11 -4.57 -2.03
C LEU A 222 -9.31 -5.88 -1.26
N ILE A 223 -9.17 -7.03 -1.92
CA ILE A 223 -9.30 -8.35 -1.28
C ILE A 223 -8.18 -8.59 -0.25
N CYS A 224 -6.97 -8.07 -0.51
CA CYS A 224 -5.89 -8.11 0.45
C CYS A 224 -6.06 -7.08 1.59
N PHE A 225 -6.61 -5.91 1.27
CA PHE A 225 -6.73 -4.78 2.20
C PHE A 225 -7.87 -4.94 3.20
N LEU A 226 -9.08 -5.18 2.70
CA LEU A 226 -10.32 -5.03 3.47
C LEU A 226 -10.36 -5.97 4.69
N PRO A 227 -10.04 -7.27 4.59
CA PRO A 227 -10.06 -8.16 5.74
C PRO A 227 -9.07 -7.75 6.83
N LEU A 228 -7.87 -7.29 6.42
CA LEU A 228 -6.83 -6.86 7.35
C LEU A 228 -7.22 -5.55 8.04
N VAL A 229 -7.76 -4.58 7.31
CA VAL A 229 -8.22 -3.32 7.91
C VAL A 229 -9.32 -3.58 8.93
N VAL A 230 -10.32 -4.41 8.62
CA VAL A 230 -11.38 -4.76 9.58
C VAL A 230 -10.77 -5.43 10.81
N PHE A 231 -9.86 -6.40 10.63
CA PHE A 231 -9.17 -7.07 11.72
C PHE A 231 -8.41 -6.09 12.62
N PHE A 232 -7.63 -5.18 12.04
CA PHE A 232 -6.86 -4.19 12.80
C PHE A 232 -7.75 -3.10 13.41
N MET A 233 -8.86 -2.71 12.77
CA MET A 233 -9.82 -1.77 13.34
C MET A 233 -10.48 -2.32 14.60
N ILE A 234 -10.92 -3.58 14.58
CA ILE A 234 -11.46 -4.26 15.77
C ILE A 234 -10.39 -4.30 16.86
N GLY A 235 -9.15 -4.67 16.52
CA GLY A 235 -8.02 -4.64 17.46
C GLY A 235 -7.81 -3.26 18.08
N MET A 236 -7.79 -2.20 17.27
CA MET A 236 -7.64 -0.82 17.72
C MET A 236 -8.73 -0.40 18.71
N GLN A 237 -10.00 -0.75 18.45
CA GLN A 237 -11.12 -0.43 19.34
C GLN A 237 -11.02 -1.15 20.70
N VAL A 238 -10.54 -2.40 20.71
CA VAL A 238 -10.34 -3.16 21.95
C VAL A 238 -9.27 -2.50 22.82
N PHE A 239 -8.19 -1.99 22.22
CA PHE A 239 -7.12 -1.32 22.96
C PHE A 239 -7.45 0.13 23.35
N SER A 240 -8.27 0.84 22.59
CA SER A 240 -8.63 2.23 22.90
C SER A 240 -9.43 2.35 24.20
N GLY A 241 -10.19 1.31 24.59
CA GLY A 241 -10.93 1.31 25.86
C GLY A 241 -10.06 1.13 27.11
N ILE A 242 -8.78 0.77 26.97
CA ILE A 242 -7.87 0.49 28.10
C ILE A 242 -7.16 1.76 28.58
N PHE A 243 -6.92 2.72 27.68
CA PHE A 243 -6.15 3.92 27.97
C PHE A 243 -7.02 5.17 27.84
N VAL A 244 -6.75 6.16 28.69
CA VAL A 244 -7.39 7.49 28.57
C VAL A 244 -7.01 8.10 27.22
N GLU A 245 -7.98 8.69 26.53
CA GLU A 245 -7.76 9.37 25.26
C GLU A 245 -6.71 10.48 25.40
N GLY A 246 -5.75 10.53 24.46
CA GLY A 246 -4.64 11.48 24.50
C GLY A 246 -3.51 11.16 25.50
N SER A 247 -3.64 10.11 26.32
CA SER A 247 -2.53 9.66 27.17
C SER A 247 -1.35 9.14 26.35
N ALA A 248 -0.12 9.31 26.86
CA ALA A 248 1.09 8.81 26.19
C ALA A 248 1.03 7.30 25.89
N GLY A 249 0.40 6.53 26.78
CA GLY A 249 0.15 5.10 26.58
C GLY A 249 -0.74 4.82 25.37
N ASN A 250 -1.85 5.57 25.22
CA ASN A 250 -2.73 5.45 24.06
C ASN A 250 -1.99 5.76 22.75
N ILE A 251 -1.24 6.86 22.71
CA ILE A 251 -0.45 7.27 21.54
C ILE A 251 0.58 6.20 21.15
N LEU A 252 1.30 5.65 22.13
CA LEU A 252 2.28 4.59 21.91
C LEU A 252 1.61 3.34 21.30
N VAL A 253 0.53 2.86 21.92
CA VAL A 253 -0.19 1.66 21.47
C VAL A 253 -0.77 1.86 20.07
N ARG A 254 -1.39 3.01 19.82
CA ARG A 254 -1.87 3.41 18.49
C ARG A 254 -0.75 3.40 17.45
N SER A 255 0.41 3.99 17.76
CA SER A 255 1.57 4.04 16.85
C SER A 255 2.10 2.64 16.53
N ILE A 256 2.15 1.75 17.53
CA ILE A 256 2.56 0.36 17.36
C ILE A 256 1.58 -0.38 16.44
N LEU A 257 0.29 -0.32 16.76
CA LEU A 257 -0.76 -1.01 16.02
C LEU A 257 -0.87 -0.49 14.58
N GLU A 258 -0.78 0.82 14.37
CA GLU A 258 -0.76 1.43 13.03
C GLU A 258 0.47 1.00 12.23
N GLY A 259 1.65 0.98 12.86
CA GLY A 259 2.88 0.50 12.24
C GLY A 259 2.79 -0.96 11.82
N VAL A 260 2.29 -1.83 12.71
CA VAL A 260 2.10 -3.27 12.46
C VAL A 260 1.05 -3.49 11.38
N ALA A 261 -0.11 -2.82 11.46
CA ALA A 261 -1.19 -2.93 10.50
C ALA A 261 -0.72 -2.53 9.10
N GLY A 262 -0.07 -1.37 8.98
CA GLY A 262 0.45 -0.89 7.70
C GLY A 262 1.47 -1.85 7.09
N LEU A 263 2.40 -2.38 7.90
CA LEU A 263 3.41 -3.31 7.40
C LEU A 263 2.84 -4.68 7.02
N ALA A 264 1.84 -5.18 7.76
CA ALA A 264 1.14 -6.42 7.42
C ALA A 264 0.35 -6.29 6.10
N ILE A 265 -0.40 -5.19 5.95
CA ILE A 265 -1.19 -4.90 4.75
C ILE A 265 -0.28 -4.80 3.53
N ILE A 266 0.78 -3.98 3.58
CA ILE A 266 1.67 -3.82 2.44
C ILE A 266 2.38 -5.14 2.09
N SER A 267 2.74 -5.95 3.09
CA SER A 267 3.36 -7.26 2.85
C SER A 267 2.45 -8.17 2.03
N VAL A 268 1.18 -8.31 2.42
CA VAL A 268 0.20 -9.14 1.72
C VAL A 268 -0.04 -8.62 0.31
N GLN A 269 -0.30 -7.32 0.16
CA GLN A 269 -0.56 -6.72 -1.13
C GLN A 269 0.64 -6.84 -2.09
N VAL A 270 1.85 -6.58 -1.62
CA VAL A 270 3.07 -6.68 -2.43
C VAL A 270 3.25 -8.10 -2.95
N VAL A 271 3.09 -9.12 -2.09
CA VAL A 271 3.25 -10.51 -2.49
C VAL A 271 2.15 -10.92 -3.47
N ALA A 272 0.90 -10.52 -3.24
CA ALA A 272 -0.22 -10.78 -4.16
C ALA A 272 0.02 -10.17 -5.54
N MET A 273 0.39 -8.88 -5.59
CA MET A 273 0.71 -8.18 -6.83
C MET A 273 1.92 -8.79 -7.55
N THR A 274 2.91 -9.23 -6.78
CA THR A 274 4.07 -9.92 -7.32
C THR A 274 3.68 -11.21 -8.04
N TYR A 275 2.81 -12.04 -7.45
CA TYR A 275 2.29 -13.24 -8.12
C TYR A 275 1.44 -12.92 -9.35
N GLY A 276 0.56 -11.93 -9.25
CA GLY A 276 -0.24 -11.48 -10.41
C GLY A 276 0.62 -10.95 -11.56
N PHE A 277 1.71 -10.23 -11.26
CA PHE A 277 2.64 -9.74 -12.27
C PHE A 277 3.46 -10.86 -12.91
N VAL A 278 3.85 -11.89 -12.16
CA VAL A 278 4.50 -13.07 -12.75
C VAL A 278 3.59 -13.73 -13.78
N GLU A 279 2.31 -13.91 -13.46
CA GLU A 279 1.32 -14.53 -14.35
C GLU A 279 1.13 -13.72 -15.64
N ILE A 280 0.91 -12.40 -15.51
CA ILE A 280 0.85 -11.45 -16.63
C ILE A 280 2.10 -11.53 -17.52
N LEU A 281 3.27 -11.74 -16.91
CA LEU A 281 4.54 -11.78 -17.63
C LEU A 281 4.83 -13.15 -18.25
N SER A 282 4.34 -14.24 -17.67
CA SER A 282 4.59 -15.62 -18.12
C SER A 282 3.70 -16.09 -19.26
N ASP A 283 2.49 -15.58 -19.40
CA ASP A 283 1.54 -15.96 -20.48
C ASP A 283 2.10 -15.73 -21.90
N ASP A 284 3.15 -14.91 -22.03
CA ASP A 284 3.85 -14.63 -23.28
C ASP A 284 4.69 -15.82 -23.80
N LYS A 285 5.10 -16.76 -22.93
CA LYS A 285 5.91 -17.92 -23.36
C LYS A 285 5.13 -18.96 -24.16
N ASN A 286 3.80 -18.96 -24.05
CA ASN A 286 2.93 -19.90 -24.78
C ASN A 286 2.33 -19.31 -26.07
N SER A 287 2.68 -18.07 -26.42
CA SER A 287 2.13 -17.32 -27.57
C SER A 287 3.12 -17.17 -28.74
N LYS A 288 4.21 -17.93 -28.76
CA LYS A 288 5.18 -17.95 -29.87
C LYS A 288 5.31 -19.32 -30.49
#